data_AF-A0A4Y2WA89-F1
#
_entry.id   AF-A0A4Y2WA89-F1
#
_cell.length_a   1.000
_cell.length_b   1.000
_cell.length_c   1.000
_cell.angle_alpha   90.00
_cell.angle_beta   90.00
_cell.angle_gamma   90.00
#
_symmetry.space_group_name_H-M   'P 1'
#
loop_
_entity.id
_entity.type
_entity.pdbx_description
1 polymer ?
#
loop_
_entity_poly.entity_id
_entity_poly.type
_entity_poly.pdbx_seq_one_letter_code
_entity_poly.pdbx_strand_id
1 'polypeptide(L)'
;MSADMEQTPFKLGDGSQHTPLSMVKRTIELFVENKHFINRKHEFSLMVLYETATWVREFTNDPKELIDSLQDLNETQVCTSCDLASVVTLITDKYEMRIPRKISLLPCLFRVILIYGRSSCMIHFSNEE
;
A
#
# COMPACT_ATOMS: atom_id res chain seq x y z
N MET A 1 2.97 -9.20 1.19
CA MET A 1 1.67 -9.65 0.66
C MET A 1 1.35 -11.03 1.22
N SER A 2 0.25 -11.20 1.95
CA SER A 2 -0.08 -12.47 2.63
C SER A 2 -0.71 -13.48 1.68
N ALA A 3 -0.45 -14.78 1.88
CA ALA A 3 -1.16 -15.88 1.20
C ALA A 3 -2.68 -15.85 1.44
N ASP A 4 -3.13 -15.24 2.55
CA ASP A 4 -4.55 -14.98 2.84
C ASP A 4 -5.26 -14.18 1.73
N MET A 5 -4.51 -13.39 0.94
CA MET A 5 -5.05 -12.59 -0.17
C MET A 5 -5.44 -13.44 -1.39
N GLU A 6 -5.14 -14.73 -1.38
CA GLU A 6 -5.58 -15.72 -2.38
C GLU A 6 -6.73 -16.59 -1.86
N GLN A 7 -7.06 -16.49 -0.57
CA GLN A 7 -8.07 -17.32 0.08
C GLN A 7 -9.47 -16.73 -0.08
N THR A 8 -10.49 -17.59 -0.05
CA THR A 8 -11.93 -17.26 -0.13
C THR A 8 -12.29 -16.19 -1.17
N PRO A 9 -12.54 -16.58 -2.44
CA PRO A 9 -12.82 -15.61 -3.49
C PRO A 9 -14.12 -14.83 -3.25
N PHE A 10 -14.11 -13.56 -3.63
CA PHE A 10 -15.30 -12.74 -3.75
C PHE A 10 -16.16 -13.24 -4.89
N LYS A 11 -17.45 -13.44 -4.62
CA LYS A 11 -18.43 -13.85 -5.62
C LYS A 11 -19.31 -12.66 -5.99
N LEU A 12 -19.27 -12.25 -7.24
CA LEU A 12 -20.04 -11.12 -7.74
C LEU A 12 -21.45 -11.56 -8.19
N GLY A 13 -22.35 -10.59 -8.39
CA GLY A 13 -23.74 -10.85 -8.76
C GLY A 13 -23.93 -11.51 -10.13
N ASP A 14 -22.92 -11.42 -11.01
CA ASP A 14 -22.87 -12.11 -12.30
C ASP A 14 -22.33 -13.54 -12.21
N GLY A 15 -21.98 -14.00 -11.01
CA GLY A 15 -21.43 -15.34 -10.75
C GLY A 15 -19.91 -15.45 -10.92
N SER A 16 -19.22 -14.38 -11.34
CA SER A 16 -17.76 -14.36 -11.42
C SER A 16 -17.12 -14.45 -10.02
N GLN A 17 -15.90 -14.99 -9.98
CA GLN A 17 -15.13 -15.18 -8.76
C GLN A 17 -13.78 -14.49 -8.88
N HIS A 18 -13.43 -13.70 -7.87
CA HIS A 18 -12.21 -12.91 -7.85
C HIS A 18 -11.48 -13.12 -6.53
N THR A 19 -10.17 -13.33 -6.59
CA THR A 19 -9.35 -13.38 -5.38
C THR A 19 -9.34 -12.01 -4.68
N PRO A 20 -9.19 -11.95 -3.35
CA PRO A 20 -8.99 -10.68 -2.65
C PRO A 20 -7.88 -9.82 -3.25
N LEU A 21 -6.76 -10.43 -3.65
CA LEU A 21 -5.67 -9.71 -4.31
C LEU A 21 -6.12 -9.02 -5.61
N SER A 22 -6.85 -9.73 -6.47
CA SER A 22 -7.34 -9.16 -7.74
C SER A 22 -8.29 -7.97 -7.51
N MET A 23 -9.18 -8.08 -6.51
CA MET A 23 -10.10 -7.00 -6.14
C MET A 23 -9.36 -5.80 -5.56
N VAL A 24 -8.34 -6.04 -4.73
CA VAL A 24 -7.50 -4.98 -4.16
C VAL A 24 -6.70 -4.28 -5.25
N LYS A 25 -6.06 -5.02 -6.16
CA LYS A 25 -5.34 -4.41 -7.31
C LYS A 25 -6.28 -3.50 -8.10
N ARG A 26 -7.48 -3.99 -8.44
CA ARG A 26 -8.48 -3.19 -9.16
C ARG A 26 -8.93 -1.95 -8.39
N THR A 27 -9.09 -2.07 -7.08
CA THR A 27 -9.48 -0.94 -6.22
C THR A 27 -8.38 0.13 -6.14
N ILE A 28 -7.12 -0.28 -6.02
CA ILE A 28 -5.97 0.63 -6.01
C ILE A 28 -5.84 1.34 -7.37
N GLU A 29 -5.96 0.61 -8.47
CA GLU A 29 -5.94 1.16 -9.83
C GLU A 29 -6.97 2.29 -9.98
N LEU A 30 -8.24 1.99 -9.66
CA LEU A 30 -9.33 2.99 -9.71
C LEU A 30 -9.05 4.17 -8.77
N PHE A 31 -8.52 3.93 -7.58
CA PHE A 31 -8.17 5.00 -6.64
C PHE A 31 -7.12 5.95 -7.24
N VAL A 32 -6.04 5.39 -7.79
CA VAL A 32 -4.91 6.15 -8.34
C VAL A 32 -5.36 6.98 -9.55
N GLU A 33 -6.09 6.36 -10.49
CA GLU A 33 -6.62 7.04 -11.67
C GLU A 33 -7.55 8.20 -11.28
N ASN A 34 -8.49 7.96 -10.36
CA ASN A 34 -9.42 9.00 -9.91
C ASN A 34 -8.71 10.14 -9.17
N LYS A 35 -7.74 9.83 -8.29
CA LYS A 35 -6.97 10.85 -7.57
C LYS A 35 -6.11 11.68 -8.52
N HIS A 36 -5.48 11.05 -9.50
CA HIS A 36 -4.68 11.73 -10.50
C HIS A 36 -5.56 12.58 -11.44
N PHE A 37 -6.75 12.10 -11.78
CA PHE A 37 -7.75 12.88 -12.54
C PHE A 37 -8.16 14.16 -11.80
N ILE A 38 -8.40 14.08 -10.48
CA ILE A 38 -8.75 15.25 -9.65
C ILE A 38 -7.61 16.26 -9.61
N ASN A 39 -6.36 15.82 -9.48
CA ASN A 39 -5.19 16.69 -9.51
C ASN A 39 -3.95 15.92 -9.97
N ARG A 40 -3.39 16.37 -11.10
CA ARG A 40 -2.22 15.77 -11.75
C ARG A 40 -0.92 15.93 -10.95
N LYS A 41 -0.90 16.78 -9.93
CA LYS A 41 0.24 16.97 -9.01
C LYS A 41 0.29 15.93 -7.89
N HIS A 42 -0.70 15.05 -7.77
CA HIS A 42 -0.60 13.94 -6.83
C HIS A 42 0.52 12.99 -7.27
N GLU A 43 1.37 12.63 -6.33
CA GLU A 43 2.35 11.57 -6.49
C GLU A 43 1.89 10.34 -5.69
N PHE A 44 2.22 9.17 -6.22
CA PHE A 44 1.81 7.88 -5.70
C PHE A 44 3.01 6.97 -5.58
N SER A 45 2.99 6.09 -4.60
CA SER A 45 4.07 5.15 -4.33
C SER A 45 3.48 3.84 -3.87
N LEU A 46 4.17 2.73 -4.15
CA LEU A 46 3.69 1.39 -3.85
C LEU A 46 4.68 0.65 -2.95
N MET A 47 4.19 0.16 -1.82
CA MET A 47 4.92 -0.69 -0.89
C MET A 47 4.18 -2.02 -0.73
N VAL A 48 4.95 -3.07 -0.49
CA VAL A 48 4.42 -4.37 -0.03
C VAL A 48 4.86 -4.60 1.40
N LEU A 49 3.94 -5.15 2.19
CA LEU A 49 4.20 -5.56 3.56
C LEU A 49 4.15 -7.08 3.63
N TYR A 50 5.32 -7.73 3.69
CA TYR A 50 5.44 -9.12 4.10
C TYR A 50 5.60 -9.13 5.63
N GLU A 51 6.69 -9.63 6.18
CA GLU A 51 6.95 -9.42 7.61
C GLU A 51 7.43 -7.99 7.88
N THR A 52 8.20 -7.41 6.95
CA THR A 52 8.60 -6.01 6.92
C THR A 52 8.15 -5.32 5.62
N ALA A 53 8.13 -3.99 5.63
CA ALA A 53 7.78 -3.16 4.48
C ALA A 53 8.92 -3.10 3.46
N THR A 54 8.57 -3.11 2.16
CA THR A 54 9.54 -2.94 1.07
C THR A 54 8.93 -2.07 -0.03
N TRP A 55 9.74 -1.18 -0.59
CA TRP A 55 9.36 -0.37 -1.76
C TRP A 55 9.27 -1.25 -3.00
N VAL A 56 8.11 -1.23 -3.66
CA VAL A 56 7.95 -1.76 -5.02
C VAL A 56 8.20 -0.65 -6.03
N ARG A 57 7.62 0.54 -5.75
CA ARG A 57 7.75 1.73 -6.58
C ARG A 57 7.82 2.97 -5.70
N GLU A 58 8.79 3.82 -5.99
CA GLU A 58 8.93 5.15 -5.38
C GLU A 58 7.85 6.12 -5.87
N PHE A 59 7.81 7.32 -5.29
CA PHE A 59 6.84 8.33 -5.68
C PHE A 59 6.98 8.67 -7.17
N THR A 60 5.87 8.55 -7.88
CA THR A 60 5.72 8.95 -9.27
C THR A 60 4.40 9.68 -9.44
N ASN A 61 4.37 10.69 -10.32
CA ASN A 61 3.13 11.32 -10.74
C ASN A 61 2.52 10.65 -11.98
N ASP A 62 3.19 9.63 -12.56
CA ASP A 62 2.65 8.82 -13.64
C ASP A 62 1.86 7.64 -13.07
N PRO A 63 0.51 7.66 -13.13
CA PRO A 63 -0.31 6.57 -12.61
C PRO A 63 -0.02 5.25 -13.32
N LYS A 64 0.39 5.28 -14.60
CA LYS A 64 0.62 4.07 -15.38
C LYS A 64 1.78 3.26 -14.81
N GLU A 65 2.90 3.89 -14.47
CA GLU A 65 4.07 3.21 -13.90
C GLU A 65 3.74 2.48 -12.60
N LEU A 66 2.89 3.09 -11.75
CA LEU A 66 2.45 2.47 -10.51
C LEU A 66 1.46 1.33 -10.76
N ILE A 67 0.55 1.48 -11.72
CA ILE A 67 -0.39 0.41 -12.11
C ILE A 67 0.36 -0.78 -12.71
N ASP A 68 1.34 -0.55 -13.58
CA ASP A 68 2.18 -1.60 -14.16
C ASP A 68 2.91 -2.37 -13.02
N SER A 69 3.54 -1.64 -12.10
CA SER A 69 4.20 -2.23 -10.92
C SER A 69 3.24 -3.02 -10.03
N LEU A 70 1.99 -2.56 -9.90
CA LEU A 70 0.94 -3.24 -9.14
C LEU A 70 0.48 -4.54 -9.81
N GLN A 71 0.40 -4.57 -11.14
CA GLN A 71 0.02 -5.78 -11.86
C GLN A 71 1.10 -6.86 -11.77
N ASP A 72 2.37 -6.48 -11.75
CA ASP A 72 3.50 -7.41 -11.59
C ASP A 72 3.56 -8.11 -10.22
N LEU A 73 2.83 -7.59 -9.21
CA LEU A 73 2.77 -8.18 -7.87
C LEU A 73 1.95 -9.48 -7.82
N ASN A 74 2.58 -10.60 -8.12
CA ASN A 74 1.90 -11.91 -8.16
C ASN A 74 2.32 -12.87 -7.04
N GLU A 75 3.36 -12.52 -6.27
CA GLU A 75 3.89 -13.37 -5.22
C GLU A 75 3.21 -13.09 -3.88
N THR A 76 2.54 -14.10 -3.33
CA THR A 76 2.11 -14.08 -1.93
C THR A 76 2.97 -15.00 -1.07
N GLN A 77 3.08 -14.69 0.22
CA GLN A 77 3.86 -15.47 1.16
C GLN A 77 3.08 -15.74 2.43
N VAL A 78 3.33 -16.88 3.06
CA VAL A 78 2.86 -17.14 4.42
C VAL A 78 3.67 -16.25 5.36
N CYS A 79 3.01 -15.34 6.07
CA CYS A 79 3.65 -14.43 7.01
C CYS A 79 3.17 -14.76 8.43
N THR A 80 4.10 -14.87 9.37
CA THR A 80 3.78 -15.17 10.78
C THR A 80 3.74 -13.93 11.65
N SER A 81 4.43 -12.87 11.21
CA SER A 81 4.54 -11.59 11.88
C SER A 81 4.33 -10.41 10.92
N CYS A 82 4.03 -9.24 11.48
CA CYS A 82 3.82 -8.01 10.73
C CYS A 82 4.41 -6.83 11.51
N ASP A 83 5.51 -6.29 11.03
CA ASP A 83 6.11 -5.09 11.57
C ASP A 83 5.57 -3.84 10.86
N LEU A 84 4.58 -3.18 11.48
CA LEU A 84 4.05 -1.93 10.94
C LEU A 84 5.00 -0.74 11.15
N ALA A 85 5.91 -0.81 12.12
CA ALA A 85 6.90 0.23 12.34
C ALA A 85 7.82 0.36 11.13
N SER A 86 8.17 -0.77 10.50
CA SER A 86 8.99 -0.78 9.28
C SER A 86 8.43 0.10 8.15
N VAL A 87 7.10 0.29 8.04
CA VAL A 87 6.50 1.22 7.07
C VAL A 87 6.88 2.66 7.37
N VAL A 88 6.78 3.06 8.64
CA VAL A 88 7.08 4.42 9.08
C VAL A 88 8.58 4.69 8.93
N THR A 89 9.42 3.77 9.44
CA THR A 89 10.88 3.86 9.33
C THR A 89 11.33 4.00 7.88
N LEU A 90 10.78 3.16 6.99
CA LEU A 90 11.14 3.17 5.57
C LEU A 90 10.76 4.50 4.87
N ILE A 91 9.68 5.16 5.30
CA ILE A 91 9.29 6.48 4.80
C ILE A 91 10.18 7.57 5.39
N THR A 92 10.38 7.57 6.71
CA THR A 92 11.12 8.63 7.42
C THR A 92 12.58 8.66 7.03
N ASP A 93 13.21 7.48 6.91
CA ASP A 93 14.63 7.35 6.58
C ASP A 93 14.92 7.83 5.16
N LYS A 94 14.01 7.53 4.22
CA LYS A 94 14.21 7.84 2.80
C LYS A 94 13.98 9.30 2.47
N TYR A 95 12.93 9.90 3.04
CA TYR A 95 12.51 11.26 2.67
C TYR A 95 12.99 12.33 3.65
N GLU A 96 13.87 11.96 4.59
CA GLU A 96 14.30 12.81 5.71
C GLU A 96 13.11 13.59 6.30
N MET A 97 11.96 12.93 6.42
CA MET A 97 10.69 13.59 6.69
C MET A 97 10.73 14.16 8.11
N ARG A 98 11.20 15.41 8.24
CA ARG A 98 11.03 16.21 9.45
C ARG A 98 9.57 16.58 9.52
N ILE A 99 8.78 15.80 10.25
CA ILE A 99 7.38 16.10 10.55
C ILE A 99 7.32 17.54 11.07
N PRO A 100 6.83 18.52 10.29
CA PRO A 100 6.82 19.88 10.76
C PRO A 100 5.70 20.05 11.77
N ARG A 101 6.00 20.78 12.85
CA ARG A 101 5.06 21.03 13.96
C ARG A 101 3.77 21.77 13.55
N LYS A 102 3.70 22.33 12.34
CA LYS A 102 2.52 23.02 11.79
C LYS A 102 2.23 22.55 10.36
N ILE A 103 1.03 22.01 10.17
CA ILE A 103 0.52 21.47 8.88
C ILE A 103 0.39 22.57 7.81
N SER A 104 0.13 23.82 8.19
CA SER A 104 -0.13 24.94 7.29
C SER A 104 1.09 25.43 6.48
N LEU A 105 2.29 24.90 6.73
CA LEU A 105 3.53 25.29 6.06
C LEU A 105 4.08 24.18 5.15
N LEU A 106 3.36 23.07 5.01
CA LEU A 106 3.81 21.94 4.23
C LEU A 106 3.60 22.17 2.72
N PRO A 107 4.64 21.99 1.88
CA PRO A 107 4.50 22.08 0.43
C PRO A 107 3.67 20.92 -0.14
N CYS A 108 3.56 19.80 0.59
CA CYS A 108 2.78 18.62 0.22
C CYS A 108 2.26 17.86 1.45
N LEU A 109 1.19 17.06 1.27
CA LEU A 109 0.64 16.19 2.31
C LEU A 109 0.98 14.73 2.02
N PHE A 110 1.58 14.04 2.99
CA PHE A 110 1.82 12.60 2.93
C PHE A 110 0.65 11.84 3.56
N ARG A 111 0.17 10.80 2.89
CA ARG A 111 -0.88 9.90 3.39
C ARG A 111 -0.53 8.47 3.05
N VAL A 112 -0.65 7.58 4.03
CA VAL A 112 -0.47 6.14 3.85
C VAL A 112 -1.84 5.48 3.87
N ILE A 113 -2.13 4.65 2.86
CA ILE A 113 -3.31 3.79 2.83
C ILE A 113 -2.82 2.35 3.01
N LEU A 114 -3.12 1.77 4.17
CA LEU A 114 -2.78 0.39 4.47
C LEU A 114 -3.98 -0.50 4.14
N ILE A 115 -3.78 -1.47 3.24
CA ILE A 115 -4.73 -2.55 2.99
C ILE A 115 -4.21 -3.78 3.71
N TYR A 116 -4.86 -4.15 4.82
CA TYR A 116 -4.47 -5.26 5.67
C TYR A 116 -5.47 -6.41 5.56
N GLY A 117 -4.99 -7.57 5.12
CA GLY A 117 -5.81 -8.75 4.87
C GLY A 117 -5.25 -10.03 5.52
N ARG A 118 -4.74 -9.93 6.77
CA ARG A 118 -4.26 -11.10 7.52
C ARG A 118 -5.24 -11.47 8.62
N SER A 119 -5.52 -12.77 8.75
CA SER A 119 -6.49 -13.32 9.70
C SER A 119 -5.94 -13.46 11.14
N SER A 120 -4.68 -13.85 11.31
CA SER A 120 -4.07 -14.07 12.62
C SER A 120 -2.55 -13.89 12.57
N CYS A 121 -2.12 -12.63 12.69
CA CYS A 121 -0.71 -12.25 12.67
C CYS A 121 -0.43 -11.29 13.84
N MET A 122 0.68 -11.48 14.55
CA MET A 122 1.11 -10.52 15.57
C MET A 122 1.52 -9.21 14.89
N ILE A 123 0.92 -8.11 15.33
CA ILE A 123 1.25 -6.76 14.86
C ILE A 123 2.25 -6.19 15.85
N HIS A 124 3.47 -5.92 15.38
CA HIS A 124 4.48 -5.21 16.16
C HIS A 124 4.37 -3.72 15.86
N PHE A 125 4.18 -2.96 16.94
CA PHE A 125 4.37 -1.51 16.95
C PHE A 125 5.69 -1.27 17.66
N SER A 126 6.58 -0.49 17.08
CA SER A 126 7.69 0.07 17.84
C SER A 126 7.10 1.09 18.82
N ASN A 127 7.14 0.79 20.11
CA ASN A 127 6.98 1.82 21.13
C ASN A 127 8.18 2.76 20.98
N GLU A 128 7.94 4.05 20.79
CA GLU A 128 8.93 5.07 21.09
C GLU A 128 9.18 5.01 22.62
N GLU A 129 10.38 4.62 23.04
CA GLU A 129 10.91 4.97 24.36
C GLU A 129 11.42 6.43 24.34
#